data_AF-A0A5C6ECW0-F1
#
_entry.id   AF-A0A5C6ECW0-F1
#
_cell.length_a   1.000
_cell.length_b   1.000
_cell.length_c   1.000
_cell.angle_alpha   90.00
_cell.angle_beta   90.00
_cell.angle_gamma   90.00
#
_symmetry.space_group_name_H-M   'P 1'
#
loop_
_entity.id
_entity.type
_entity.pdbx_description
1 polymer ?
#
loop_
_entity_poly.entity_id
_entity_poly.type
_entity_poly.pdbx_seq_one_letter_code
_entity_poly.pdbx_strand_id
1 'polypeptide(L)' 'MTVKRRIETAKAMFADGKGMLAMDENDATCSKRFSAQGIPQMEKRRHDYRDMIVTTRGLSDCISGMIVDE' A
#
# COMPACT_ATOMS: atom_id res chain seq x y z
N MET A 1 -9.39 21.50 -4.81
CA MET A 1 -8.65 21.15 -3.57
C MET A 1 -7.88 22.38 -3.11
N THR A 2 -8.02 22.83 -1.87
CA THR A 2 -7.37 24.06 -1.37
C THR A 2 -5.95 23.79 -0.86
N VAL A 3 -5.10 24.83 -0.83
CA VAL A 3 -3.74 24.74 -0.26
C VAL A 3 -3.79 24.28 1.20
N LYS A 4 -4.74 24.82 1.99
CA LYS A 4 -4.96 24.43 3.38
C LYS A 4 -5.17 22.92 3.54
N ARG A 5 -6.07 22.33 2.73
CA ARG A 5 -6.35 20.89 2.75
C ARG A 5 -5.12 20.05 2.41
N ARG A 6 -4.31 20.46 1.43
CA ARG A 6 -3.05 19.76 1.08
C ARG A 6 -2.07 19.73 2.24
N ILE A 7 -1.92 20.85 2.94
CA ILE A 7 -1.04 20.95 4.11
C ILE A 7 -1.56 20.09 5.26
N GLU A 8 -2.87 20.10 5.52
CA GLU A 8 -3.48 19.26 6.55
C GLU A 8 -3.30 17.76 6.25
N THR A 9 -3.53 17.34 5.01
CA THR A 9 -3.30 15.95 4.59
C THR A 9 -1.83 15.57 4.72
N ALA A 10 -0.90 16.39 4.23
CA ALA A 10 0.53 16.09 4.32
C ALA A 10 0.99 15.97 5.78
N LYS A 11 0.48 16.81 6.70
CA LYS A 11 0.77 16.69 8.12
C LYS A 11 0.20 15.41 8.73
N ALA A 12 -1.03 15.05 8.40
CA ALA A 12 -1.68 13.83 8.88
C ALA A 12 -0.95 12.56 8.40
N MET A 13 -0.40 12.57 7.17
CA MET A 13 0.37 11.46 6.61
C MET A 13 1.68 11.15 7.37
N PHE A 14 2.20 12.06 8.18
CA PHE A 14 3.45 11.83 8.92
C PHE A 14 3.31 12.11 10.43
N ALA A 15 2.07 12.14 10.93
CA ALA A 15 1.79 12.32 12.34
C ALA A 15 2.27 11.11 13.17
N ASP A 16 2.63 11.36 14.43
CA ASP A 16 2.95 10.33 15.43
C ASP A 16 4.07 9.35 15.04
N GLY A 17 4.99 9.78 14.16
CA GLY A 17 6.08 8.94 13.67
C GLY A 17 5.65 7.84 12.70
N LYS A 18 4.41 7.89 12.19
CA LYS A 18 3.89 6.92 11.22
C LYS A 18 4.48 7.14 9.83
N GLY A 19 4.63 6.04 9.10
CA GLY A 19 5.15 6.01 7.73
C GLY A 19 4.06 5.84 6.66
N MET A 20 4.54 5.74 5.42
CA MET A 20 3.72 5.42 4.24
C MET A 20 4.10 4.02 3.72
N LEU A 21 3.09 3.24 3.34
CA LEU A 21 3.28 1.95 2.70
C LEU A 21 3.23 2.10 1.17
N ALA A 22 4.33 1.79 0.48
CA ALA A 22 4.35 1.72 -0.98
C ALA A 22 3.86 0.34 -1.43
N MET A 23 2.67 0.31 -2.03
CA MET A 23 2.04 -0.87 -2.62
C MET A 23 1.66 -0.58 -4.08
N ASP A 24 2.35 0.32 -4.76
CA ASP A 24 2.08 0.78 -6.13
C ASP A 24 2.76 -0.10 -7.19
N GLU A 25 2.91 -1.39 -6.88
CA GLU A 25 3.48 -2.35 -7.82
C GLU A 25 2.50 -2.63 -8.96
N ASN A 26 2.90 -2.24 -10.17
CA ASN A 26 2.19 -2.64 -11.38
C ASN A 26 2.21 -4.15 -11.60
N ASP A 27 1.30 -4.61 -12.47
CA ASP A 27 1.10 -6.03 -12.78
C ASP A 27 2.39 -6.74 -13.19
N ALA A 28 3.25 -6.11 -13.99
CA ALA A 28 4.51 -6.69 -14.43
C ALA A 28 5.51 -6.88 -13.27
N THR A 29 5.56 -5.91 -12.35
CA THR A 29 6.45 -5.93 -11.18
C THR A 29 5.97 -6.95 -10.15
N CYS A 30 4.67 -6.95 -9.85
CA CYS A 30 4.04 -7.89 -8.94
C CYS A 30 4.20 -9.34 -9.45
N SER A 31 3.99 -9.56 -10.75
CA SER A 31 4.12 -10.88 -11.37
C SER A 31 5.55 -11.43 -11.27
N LYS A 32 6.58 -10.58 -11.43
CA LYS A 32 7.98 -11.00 -11.23
C LYS A 32 8.24 -11.47 -9.80
N ARG A 33 7.71 -10.75 -8.81
CA ARG A 33 7.83 -11.13 -7.39
C ARG A 33 7.10 -12.43 -7.09
N PHE A 34 5.90 -12.62 -7.64
CA PHE A 34 5.12 -13.85 -7.48
C PHE A 34 5.82 -15.06 -8.11
N SER A 35 6.35 -14.91 -9.33
CA SER A 35 7.10 -15.98 -10.00
C SER A 35 8.31 -16.44 -9.18
N ALA A 36 9.08 -15.48 -8.63
CA ALA A 36 10.22 -15.80 -7.79
C ALA A 36 9.86 -16.60 -6.53
N GLN A 37 8.58 -16.59 -6.13
CA GLN A 37 8.04 -17.32 -4.97
C GLN A 37 7.15 -18.52 -5.37
N GLY A 38 7.06 -18.85 -6.67
CA GLY A 38 6.19 -19.92 -7.17
C GLY A 38 4.68 -19.65 -7.02
N ILE A 39 4.28 -18.38 -6.86
CA ILE A 39 2.88 -17.97 -6.73
C ILE A 39 2.27 -17.79 -8.12
N PRO A 40 1.05 -18.32 -8.39
CA PRO A 40 0.36 -18.08 -9.65
C PRO A 40 0.16 -16.58 -9.94
N GLN A 41 0.50 -16.14 -11.15
CA GLN A 41 0.41 -14.74 -11.60
C GLN A 41 -1.01 -14.38 -12.09
N MET A 42 -2.00 -14.53 -11.22
CA MET A 42 -3.41 -14.20 -11.53
C MET A 42 -3.87 -12.98 -10.73
N GLU A 43 -4.80 -12.21 -11.28
CA GLU A 43 -5.34 -10.98 -10.67
C GLU A 43 -5.84 -11.24 -9.24
N LYS A 44 -6.59 -12.32 -9.03
CA LYS A 44 -7.06 -12.71 -7.69
C LYS A 44 -5.91 -12.85 -6.68
N ARG A 45 -4.74 -13.37 -7.08
CA ARG A 45 -3.59 -13.49 -6.16
C ARG A 45 -3.02 -12.14 -5.79
N ARG A 46 -3.04 -11.17 -6.72
CA ARG A 46 -2.63 -9.78 -6.44
C ARG A 46 -3.61 -9.13 -5.46
N HIS A 47 -4.92 -9.31 -5.66
CA HIS A 47 -5.93 -8.87 -4.72
C HIS A 47 -5.75 -9.53 -3.34
N ASP A 48 -5.65 -10.85 -3.26
CA ASP A 48 -5.46 -11.60 -2.01
C ASP A 48 -4.19 -11.13 -1.26
N TYR A 49 -3.10 -10.84 -1.98
CA TYR A 49 -1.87 -10.29 -1.41
C TYR A 49 -2.06 -8.89 -0.80
N ARG A 50 -2.73 -8.00 -1.53
CA ARG A 50 -3.03 -6.63 -1.04
C ARG A 50 -3.98 -6.68 0.16
N ASP A 51 -5.00 -7.52 0.10
CA ASP A 51 -5.98 -7.75 1.17
C ASP A 51 -5.29 -8.26 2.45
N MET A 52 -4.40 -9.25 2.33
CA MET A 52 -3.58 -9.74 3.44
C MET A 52 -2.78 -8.61 4.11
N ILE A 53 -2.19 -7.70 3.32
CA ILE A 53 -1.45 -6.58 3.89
C ILE A 53 -2.38 -5.63 4.64
N VAL A 54 -3.45 -5.14 4.00
CA VAL A 54 -4.33 -4.11 4.61
C VAL A 54 -5.12 -4.63 5.81
N THR A 55 -5.37 -5.94 5.89
CA THR A 55 -6.04 -6.58 7.04
C THR A 55 -5.09 -6.91 8.19
N THR A 56 -3.79 -6.60 8.08
CA THR A 56 -2.82 -6.84 9.15
C THR A 56 -3.21 -6.07 10.42
N ARG A 57 -3.40 -6.79 11.53
CA ARG A 57 -3.75 -6.20 12.82
C ARG A 57 -2.65 -5.23 13.29
N GLY A 58 -3.04 -4.03 13.71
CA GLY A 58 -2.12 -3.00 14.19
C GLY A 58 -1.35 -2.27 13.09
N LEU A 59 -1.64 -2.53 11.81
CA LEU A 59 -0.98 -1.84 10.70
C LEU A 59 -1.11 -0.32 10.79
N SER A 60 -2.29 0.17 11.18
CA SER A 60 -2.57 1.61 11.37
C SER A 60 -1.76 2.28 12.48
N ASP A 61 -1.13 1.51 13.37
CA ASP A 61 -0.30 2.04 14.43
C ASP A 61 1.06 2.50 13.87
N CYS A 62 1.49 1.90 12.75
CA CYS A 62 2.78 2.16 12.10
C CYS A 62 2.64 2.98 10.81
N ILE A 63 1.54 2.87 10.08
CA ILE A 63 1.32 3.59 8.81
C ILE A 63 0.05 4.44 8.84
N SER A 64 0.13 5.60 8.19
CA SER A 64 -0.95 6.59 8.07
C SER A 64 -1.61 6.57 6.68
N GLY A 65 -0.97 5.92 5.71
CA GLY A 65 -1.42 5.88 4.34
C GLY A 65 -0.68 4.85 3.50
N MET A 66 -1.22 4.61 2.31
CA MET A 66 -0.68 3.68 1.33
C MET A 66 -0.70 4.30 -0.06
N ILE A 67 0.31 3.98 -0.87
CA ILE A 67 0.36 4.29 -2.29
C ILE A 67 -0.08 3.03 -3.02
N VAL A 68 -1.09 3.15 -3.85
CA VAL A 68 -1.68 2.02 -4.58
C VAL A 68 -1.60 2.28 -6.07
N ASP A 69 -1.45 1.19 -6.83
CA ASP A 69 -1.58 1.20 -8.29
C ASP A 69 -3.07 1.23 -8.67
N GLU A 70 -3.38 1.60 -9.91
CA GLU A 70 -4.76 1.73 -10.43
C GLU A 70 -5.53 0.40 -10.50
#